data_AF-A0A970FDM4-F1
#
_entry.id   AF-A0A970FDM4-F1
#
_cell.length_a   1.000
_cell.length_b   1.000
_cell.length_c   1.000
_cell.angle_alpha   90.00
_cell.angle_beta   90.00
_cell.angle_gamma   90.00
#
_symmetry.space_group_name_H-M   'P 1'
#
loop_
_entity.id
_entity.type
_entity.pdbx_description
1 polymer ?
#
loop_
_entity_poly.entity_id
_entity_poly.type
_entity_poly.pdbx_seq_one_letter_code
_entity_poly.pdbx_strand_id
1 'polypeptide(L)'
;MSIGSIFFLFLRIGALTFGGGIVMLGFIQGELRSIGGFSEEEIADMTVLATALPGPVAVNLSYIIGKRMAGARGAFAAVTGTSIPPFLAVL
;
A
#
# COMPACT_ATOMS: atom_id res chain seq x y z
N MET A 1 -9.42 10.04 -5.81
CA MET A 1 -8.32 9.68 -6.74
C MET A 1 -8.83 8.73 -7.79
N SER A 2 -8.25 8.75 -9.01
CA SER A 2 -8.60 7.77 -10.05
C SER A 2 -8.02 6.38 -9.73
N ILE A 3 -8.63 5.32 -10.24
CA ILE A 3 -8.16 3.93 -10.05
C ILE A 3 -6.74 3.76 -10.62
N GLY A 4 -6.45 4.35 -11.77
CA GLY A 4 -5.12 4.29 -12.38
C GLY A 4 -4.06 4.95 -11.50
N SER A 5 -4.37 6.09 -10.88
CA SER A 5 -3.46 6.76 -9.95
C SER A 5 -3.14 5.90 -8.73
N ILE A 6 -4.13 5.17 -8.20
CA ILE A 6 -3.94 4.23 -7.08
C ILE A 6 -3.03 3.08 -7.52
N PHE A 7 -3.29 2.49 -8.69
CA PHE A 7 -2.45 1.42 -9.23
C PHE A 7 -0.98 1.85 -9.36
N PHE A 8 -0.70 2.99 -10.02
CA PHE A 8 0.68 3.46 -10.20
C PHE A 8 1.38 3.85 -8.90
N LEU A 9 0.65 4.39 -7.92
CA LEU A 9 1.18 4.65 -6.59
C LEU A 9 1.66 3.35 -5.94
N PHE A 10 0.80 2.34 -5.88
CA PHE A 10 1.12 1.05 -5.27
C PHE A 10 2.12 0.21 -6.08
N LEU A 11 2.19 0.42 -7.39
CA LEU A 11 3.23 -0.13 -8.27
C LEU A 11 4.60 0.42 -7.93
N ARG A 12 4.72 1.74 -7.69
CA ARG A 12 5.99 2.35 -7.24
C ARG A 12 6.38 1.85 -5.86
N ILE A 13 5.42 1.77 -4.94
CA ILE A 13 5.64 1.21 -3.59
C ILE A 13 6.15 -0.24 -3.69
N GLY A 14 5.49 -1.09 -4.50
CA GLY A 14 5.89 -2.48 -4.72
C GLY A 14 7.27 -2.62 -5.36
N ALA A 15 7.61 -1.75 -6.30
CA ALA A 15 8.93 -1.74 -6.96
C ALA A 15 10.06 -1.28 -6.03
N LEU A 16 9.76 -0.42 -5.05
CA LEU A 16 10.72 0.12 -4.09
C LEU A 16 10.74 -0.66 -2.76
N THR A 17 10.13 -1.85 -2.71
CA THR A 17 10.10 -2.68 -1.49
C THR A 17 11.45 -3.36 -1.19
N PHE A 18 12.50 -3.08 -1.97
CA PHE A 18 13.89 -3.51 -1.73
C PHE A 18 14.52 -2.76 -0.54
N GLY A 19 14.05 -3.05 0.67
CA GLY A 19 14.57 -2.46 1.92
C GLY A 19 14.10 -3.15 3.20
N GLY A 20 13.39 -4.28 3.09
CA GLY A 20 12.75 -4.93 4.23
C GLY A 20 11.45 -4.25 4.68
N GLY A 21 10.66 -4.93 5.53
CA GLY A 21 9.31 -4.48 5.90
C GLY A 21 9.25 -3.11 6.58
N ILE A 22 10.27 -2.72 7.34
CA ILE A 22 10.29 -1.45 8.10
C ILE A 22 10.47 -0.24 7.17
N VAL A 23 11.36 -0.33 6.19
CA VAL A 23 11.60 0.75 5.22
C VAL A 23 10.36 0.98 4.37
N MET A 24 9.69 -0.11 3.97
CA MET A 24 8.44 -0.05 3.21
C MET A 24 7.33 0.67 3.99
N LEU A 25 7.14 0.33 5.27
CA LEU A 25 6.13 0.94 6.12
C LEU A 25 6.33 2.46 6.21
N GLY A 26 7.55 2.91 6.51
CA GLY A 26 7.87 4.33 6.58
C GLY A 26 7.61 5.06 5.25
N PHE A 27 7.93 4.41 4.13
CA PHE A 27 7.68 4.98 2.80
C PHE A 27 6.18 5.15 2.51
N ILE A 28 5.36 4.11 2.78
CA ILE A 28 3.91 4.18 2.60
C ILE A 28 3.30 5.25 3.49
N GLN A 29 3.69 5.32 4.77
CA GLN A 29 3.20 6.34 5.70
C GLN A 29 3.57 7.76 5.21
N GLY A 30 4.80 7.96 4.72
CA GLY A 30 5.23 9.21 4.11
C GLY A 30 4.40 9.62 2.89
N GLU A 31 4.14 8.68 1.97
CA GLU A 31 3.28 8.91 0.80
C GLU A 31 1.84 9.26 1.20
N LEU A 32 1.26 8.56 2.20
CA LEU A 32 -0.09 8.86 2.68
C LEU A 32 -0.19 10.26 3.28
N ARG A 33 0.81 10.67 4.08
CA ARG A 33 0.89 12.03 4.62
C ARG A 33 1.03 13.06 3.50
N SER A 34 1.80 12.78 2.46
CA SER A 34 1.99 13.68 1.31
C SER A 34 0.75 13.81 0.43
N ILE A 35 0.00 12.74 0.23
CA ILE A 35 -1.25 12.75 -0.56
C ILE A 35 -2.35 13.49 0.19
N GLY A 36 -2.30 13.47 1.53
CA GLY A 36 -3.32 14.02 2.40
C GLY A 36 -4.61 13.20 2.39
N GLY A 37 -5.57 13.58 3.24
CA GLY A 37 -6.88 12.90 3.33
C GLY A 37 -6.93 11.71 4.30
N PHE A 38 -5.86 11.48 5.06
CA PHE A 38 -5.79 10.54 6.18
C PHE A 38 -5.27 11.29 7.41
N SER A 39 -5.84 11.02 8.59
CA SER A 39 -5.27 11.51 9.85
C SER A 39 -4.08 10.65 10.27
N GLU A 40 -3.20 11.18 11.13
CA GLU A 40 -2.09 10.40 11.69
C GLU A 40 -2.59 9.17 12.46
N GLU A 41 -3.71 9.30 13.16
CA GLU A 41 -4.39 8.22 13.87
C GLU A 41 -4.90 7.15 12.89
N GLU A 42 -5.51 7.56 11.78
CA GLU A 42 -6.00 6.64 10.75
C GLU A 42 -4.84 5.87 10.09
N ILE A 43 -3.71 6.53 9.83
CA ILE A 43 -2.50 5.89 9.29
C ILE A 43 -1.93 4.87 10.30
N ALA A 44 -1.88 5.22 11.58
CA ALA A 44 -1.42 4.33 12.64
C ALA A 44 -2.31 3.09 12.77
N ASP A 45 -3.64 3.28 12.82
CA ASP A 45 -4.62 2.19 12.91
C ASP A 45 -4.54 1.25 11.71
N MET A 46 -4.46 1.78 10.49
CA MET A 46 -4.28 0.96 9.29
C MET A 46 -2.97 0.16 9.32
N THR A 47 -1.90 0.75 9.87
CA THR A 47 -0.61 0.06 10.02
C THR A 47 -0.71 -1.09 11.02
N VAL A 48 -1.34 -0.87 12.17
CA VAL A 48 -1.56 -1.92 13.19
C VAL A 48 -2.42 -3.05 12.64
N LEU A 49 -3.50 -2.72 11.92
CA LEU A 49 -4.35 -3.73 11.29
C LEU A 49 -3.59 -4.55 10.25
N ALA A 50 -2.74 -3.91 9.45
CA ALA A 50 -2.00 -4.61 8.41
C ALA A 50 -0.91 -5.56 8.94
N THR A 51 -0.31 -5.24 10.09
CA THR A 51 0.69 -6.09 10.76
C THR A 51 0.06 -7.19 11.62
N ALA A 52 -1.17 -6.99 12.09
CA ALA A 52 -1.93 -8.01 12.79
C ALA A 52 -2.46 -9.12 11.87
N LEU A 53 -2.69 -8.82 10.58
CA LEU A 53 -3.15 -9.79 9.59
C LEU A 53 -2.00 -10.71 9.12
N PRO A 54 -2.24 -12.02 8.96
CA PRO A 54 -1.24 -12.93 8.41
C PRO A 54 -0.92 -12.57 6.95
N GLY A 55 0.34 -12.75 6.55
CA GLY A 55 0.81 -12.53 5.18
C GLY A 55 1.68 -11.27 5.00
N PRO A 56 1.96 -10.86 3.74
CA PRO A 56 2.83 -9.72 3.47
C PRO A 56 2.18 -8.41 3.91
N VAL A 57 2.81 -7.70 4.85
CA VAL A 57 2.34 -6.39 5.37
C VAL A 57 2.09 -5.38 4.23
N ALA A 58 2.96 -5.41 3.22
CA ALA A 58 2.81 -4.73 1.93
C ALA A 58 1.41 -4.84 1.32
N VAL A 59 0.96 -6.09 1.18
CA VAL A 59 -0.29 -6.45 0.50
C VAL A 59 -1.47 -6.07 1.39
N ASN A 60 -1.37 -6.34 2.69
CA ASN A 60 -2.41 -5.98 3.66
C ASN A 60 -2.66 -4.46 3.69
N LEU A 61 -1.58 -3.66 3.71
CA LEU A 61 -1.69 -2.20 3.63
C LEU A 61 -2.30 -1.74 2.32
N SER A 62 -1.83 -2.27 1.19
CA SER A 62 -2.37 -1.92 -0.13
C SER A 62 -3.88 -2.19 -0.22
N TYR A 63 -4.34 -3.29 0.37
CA TYR A 63 -5.76 -3.62 0.44
C TYR A 63 -6.54 -2.62 1.31
N ILE A 64 -6.10 -2.37 2.55
CA ILE A 64 -6.80 -1.49 3.49
C ILE A 64 -6.87 -0.06 2.95
N ILE A 65 -5.73 0.48 2.52
CA ILE A 65 -5.62 1.84 1.98
C ILE A 65 -6.39 1.94 0.67
N GLY A 66 -6.17 1.02 -0.28
CA GLY A 66 -6.86 1.03 -1.57
C GLY A 66 -8.38 0.96 -1.41
N LYS A 67 -8.87 0.16 -0.44
CA LYS A 67 -10.28 0.08 -0.07
C LYS A 67 -10.80 1.41 0.47
N ARG A 68 -10.02 2.09 1.31
CA ARG A 68 -10.38 3.39 1.88
C ARG A 68 -10.40 4.51 0.82
N MET A 69 -9.56 4.43 -0.21
CA MET A 69 -9.45 5.45 -1.26
C MET A 69 -10.54 5.36 -2.33
N ALA A 70 -10.90 4.15 -2.78
CA ALA A 70 -11.84 3.97 -3.90
C ALA A 70 -12.67 2.66 -3.80
N GLY A 71 -12.93 2.20 -2.57
CA GLY A 71 -13.72 0.98 -2.32
C GLY A 71 -13.06 -0.28 -2.87
N ALA A 72 -13.87 -1.30 -3.17
CA ALA A 72 -13.37 -2.61 -3.62
C ALA A 72 -12.48 -2.53 -4.89
N ARG A 73 -12.80 -1.62 -5.82
CA ARG A 73 -12.00 -1.41 -7.03
C ARG A 73 -10.63 -0.80 -6.73
N GLY A 74 -10.58 0.14 -5.79
CA GLY A 74 -9.31 0.70 -5.30
C GLY A 74 -8.45 -0.34 -4.61
N ALA A 75 -9.05 -1.21 -3.79
CA ALA A 75 -8.36 -2.30 -3.12
C ALA A 75 -7.71 -3.26 -4.12
N PHE A 76 -8.44 -3.66 -5.16
CA PHE A 76 -7.92 -4.54 -6.21
C PHE A 76 -6.77 -3.89 -6.99
N ALA A 77 -6.92 -2.62 -7.37
CA ALA A 77 -5.86 -1.88 -8.06
C ALA A 77 -4.60 -1.69 -7.21
N ALA A 78 -4.76 -1.43 -5.92
CA ALA A 78 -3.64 -1.28 -4.99
C ALA A 78 -2.89 -2.61 -4.80
N VAL A 79 -3.60 -3.70 -4.53
CA VAL A 79 -3.01 -5.04 -4.34
C VAL A 79 -2.25 -5.49 -5.59
N THR A 80 -2.89 -5.39 -6.76
CA THR A 80 -2.23 -5.75 -8.03
C THR A 80 -1.01 -4.88 -8.31
N GLY A 81 -1.10 -3.57 -8.06
CA GLY A 81 0.04 -2.66 -8.16
C GLY A 81 1.19 -3.09 -7.25
N THR A 82 0.94 -3.39 -5.98
CA THR A 82 2.00 -3.80 -5.04
C THR A 82 2.60 -5.16 -5.35
N SER A 83 1.81 -6.11 -5.87
CA SER A 83 2.29 -7.47 -6.14
C SER A 83 3.05 -7.60 -7.46
N ILE A 84 2.71 -6.87 -8.52
CA ILE A 84 3.35 -7.03 -9.83
C ILE A 84 4.88 -6.90 -9.81
N PRO A 85 5.49 -5.87 -9.18
CA PRO A 85 6.93 -5.67 -9.25
C PRO A 85 7.75 -6.78 -8.58
N PRO A 86 7.42 -7.25 -7.36
CA PRO A 86 8.09 -8.41 -6.77
C PRO A 86 7.96 -9.67 -7.62
N PHE A 87 6.79 -9.91 -8.23
CA PHE A 87 6.59 -11.07 -9.11
C PHE A 87 7.47 -11.00 -10.36
N LEU A 88 7.57 -9.82 -10.99
CA LEU A 88 8.42 -9.60 -12.17
C LEU A 88 9.92 -9.59 -11.86
N ALA A 89 10.30 -9.22 -10.63
CA ALA A 89 11.71 -9.16 -10.23
C ALA A 89 12.29 -10.54 -9.86
N VAL A 90 11.44 -11.46 -9.41
CA VAL A 90 11.83 -12.81 -8.98
C VAL A 90 11.78 -13.84 -10.13
N LEU A 91 10.87 -13.64 -11.09
CA LEU A 91 10.69 -14.51 -12.26
C LEU A 91 11.70 -14.17 -13.37
#